data_AF-Q0RWQ8-F1
#
_entry.id   AF-Q0RWQ8-F1
#
_cell.length_a   1.000
_cell.length_b   1.000
_cell.length_c   1.000
_cell.angle_alpha   90.00
_cell.angle_beta   90.00
_cell.angle_gamma   90.00
#
_symmetry.space_group_name_H-M   'P 1'
#
loop_
_entity.id
_entity.type
_entity.pdbx_description
1 polymer ?
#
loop_
_entity_poly.entity_id
_entity_poly.type
_entity_poly.pdbx_seq_one_letter_code
_entity_poly.pdbx_strand_id
1 'polypeptide(L)'
;MDEWLDGMATGWATPPASRAVATDEQRVALVRSSITGYVQRNPEALDAFPSSAAQTGGAWPSRRTWAMLAAVLPHLRDDDNAAINAAVFGLIGEGTGVEFLEWRRNADLPDPVAVIENPETAFDWQSRPDLVWAVLSGVTAWAAGRGTVEAWRSAWGPLIAAAEAGAPDVAGAAARTLAKARPAKAVVPAAAKRFSPMLVAAGLVGEAA
;
A
#
# COMPACT_ATOMS: atom_id res chain seq x y z
N MET A 1 -1.76 -10.57 -35.49
CA MET A 1 -1.20 -11.77 -34.84
C MET A 1 0.30 -11.62 -34.79
N ASP A 2 0.97 -11.51 -35.95
CA ASP A 2 2.43 -11.42 -36.02
C ASP A 2 3.00 -10.23 -35.28
N GLU A 3 2.44 -9.03 -35.45
CA GLU A 3 2.81 -7.84 -34.65
C GLU A 3 2.70 -8.08 -33.14
N TRP A 4 1.69 -8.84 -32.71
CA TRP A 4 1.50 -9.16 -31.30
C TRP A 4 2.50 -10.20 -30.80
N LEU A 5 2.76 -11.23 -31.60
CA LEU A 5 3.77 -12.25 -31.30
C LEU A 5 5.17 -11.63 -31.24
N ASP A 6 5.49 -10.77 -32.20
CA ASP A 6 6.75 -10.04 -32.27
C ASP A 6 6.88 -9.10 -31.08
N GLY A 7 5.89 -8.25 -30.81
CA GLY A 7 5.88 -7.35 -29.65
C GLY A 7 6.00 -8.08 -28.30
N MET A 8 5.40 -9.26 -28.17
CA MET A 8 5.56 -10.09 -26.97
C MET A 8 6.95 -10.74 -26.86
N ALA A 9 7.55 -11.13 -27.98
CA ALA A 9 8.86 -11.78 -28.03
C ALA A 9 10.03 -10.78 -27.90
N THR A 10 9.89 -9.59 -28.49
CA THR A 10 10.95 -8.58 -28.58
C THR A 10 10.74 -7.40 -27.63
N GLY A 11 9.58 -7.33 -26.99
CA GLY A 11 9.10 -6.13 -26.31
C GLY A 11 8.38 -5.18 -27.27
N TRP A 12 7.38 -4.48 -26.75
CA TRP A 12 6.62 -3.48 -27.49
C TRP A 12 7.44 -2.21 -27.66
N ALA A 13 7.40 -1.61 -28.85
CA ALA A 13 8.02 -0.31 -29.11
C ALA A 13 7.51 0.69 -28.08
N THR A 14 8.39 1.05 -27.14
CA THR A 14 8.01 1.94 -26.05
C THR A 14 7.99 3.35 -26.62
N PRO A 15 6.87 4.09 -26.56
CA PRO A 15 6.92 5.53 -26.80
C PRO A 15 8.03 6.13 -25.92
N PRO A 16 8.73 7.21 -26.34
CA PRO A 16 9.75 7.83 -25.52
C PRO A 16 9.24 8.00 -24.09
N ALA A 17 10.09 7.72 -23.11
CA ALA A 17 9.77 7.58 -21.68
C ALA A 17 9.09 8.81 -21.02
N SER A 18 8.63 9.81 -21.77
CA SER A 18 7.93 11.00 -21.28
C SER A 18 6.66 10.73 -20.49
N ARG A 19 6.10 9.50 -20.54
CA ARG A 19 4.90 9.11 -19.78
C ARG A 19 5.15 8.18 -18.58
N ALA A 20 6.33 7.57 -18.48
CA ALA A 20 6.66 6.65 -17.41
C ALA A 20 7.72 7.25 -16.48
N VAL A 21 7.57 7.07 -15.17
CA VAL A 21 8.52 7.54 -14.16
C VAL A 21 9.37 6.37 -13.70
N ALA A 22 10.66 6.62 -13.48
CA ALA A 22 11.48 5.69 -12.68
C ALA A 22 10.87 5.63 -11.27
N THR A 23 10.35 4.47 -10.89
CA THR A 23 9.71 4.32 -9.58
C THR A 23 10.76 4.16 -8.47
N ASP A 24 10.36 4.44 -7.23
CA ASP A 24 11.15 4.26 -6.02
C ASP A 24 10.30 3.58 -4.93
N GLU A 25 10.91 3.25 -3.78
CA GLU A 25 10.19 2.57 -2.71
C GLU A 25 9.08 3.42 -2.08
N GLN A 26 9.17 4.75 -2.16
CA GLN A 26 8.17 5.68 -1.62
C GLN A 26 6.90 5.64 -2.46
N ARG A 27 7.03 5.76 -3.79
CA ARG A 27 5.93 5.64 -4.74
C ARG A 27 5.24 4.29 -4.63
N VAL A 28 6.02 3.21 -4.54
CA VAL A 28 5.47 1.85 -4.36
C VAL A 28 4.68 1.75 -3.04
N ALA A 29 5.22 2.29 -1.96
CA ALA A 29 4.55 2.29 -0.66
C ALA A 29 3.24 3.09 -0.66
N LEU A 30 3.23 4.27 -1.29
CA LEU A 30 2.04 5.14 -1.39
C LEU A 30 0.93 4.53 -2.26
N VAL A 31 1.28 3.83 -3.34
CA VAL A 31 0.31 3.11 -4.15
C VAL A 31 -0.27 1.92 -3.36
N ARG A 32 0.59 1.13 -2.72
CA ARG A 32 0.15 -0.03 -1.92
C ARG A 32 -0.74 0.42 -0.76
N SER A 33 -0.37 1.50 -0.06
CA SER A 33 -1.20 2.05 1.01
C SER A 33 -2.57 2.45 0.50
N SER A 34 -2.63 3.14 -0.64
CA SER A 34 -3.89 3.55 -1.26
C SER A 34 -4.79 2.35 -1.58
N ILE A 35 -4.22 1.30 -2.20
CA ILE A 35 -4.97 0.08 -2.52
C ILE A 35 -5.45 -0.62 -1.24
N THR A 36 -4.58 -0.84 -0.27
CA THR A 36 -4.95 -1.53 0.98
C THR A 36 -5.96 -0.74 1.81
N GLY A 37 -5.88 0.59 1.83
CA GLY A 37 -6.84 1.46 2.50
C GLY A 37 -8.24 1.38 1.86
N TYR A 38 -8.30 1.45 0.53
CA TYR A 38 -9.57 1.31 -0.18
C TYR A 38 -10.21 -0.07 0.04
N VAL A 39 -9.44 -1.16 -0.09
CA VAL A 39 -9.93 -2.52 0.12
C VAL A 39 -10.34 -2.77 1.57
N GLN A 40 -9.64 -2.19 2.54
CA GLN A 40 -10.01 -2.30 3.95
C GLN A 40 -11.38 -1.64 4.22
N ARG A 41 -11.67 -0.52 3.54
CA ARG A 41 -12.95 0.17 3.63
C ARG A 41 -14.07 -0.53 2.85
N ASN A 42 -13.74 -1.18 1.73
CA ASN A 42 -14.67 -1.86 0.83
C ASN A 42 -14.24 -3.32 0.61
N PRO A 43 -14.38 -4.21 1.62
CA PRO A 43 -13.85 -5.58 1.54
C PRO A 43 -14.38 -6.40 0.36
N GLU A 44 -15.61 -6.13 -0.06
CA GLU A 44 -16.25 -6.73 -1.24
C GLU A 44 -15.50 -6.41 -2.55
N ALA A 45 -14.77 -5.29 -2.60
CA ALA A 45 -13.94 -4.94 -3.75
C ALA A 45 -12.67 -5.79 -3.85
N LEU A 46 -12.31 -6.61 -2.85
CA LEU A 46 -11.13 -7.48 -2.94
C LEU A 46 -11.29 -8.58 -4.01
N ASP A 47 -12.51 -9.07 -4.16
CA ASP A 47 -12.87 -10.16 -5.07
C ASP A 47 -14.35 -10.01 -5.47
N ALA A 48 -14.59 -9.25 -6.54
CA ALA A 48 -15.94 -8.95 -7.02
C ALA A 48 -16.16 -9.56 -8.41
N PHE A 49 -16.17 -10.90 -8.46
CA PHE A 49 -16.44 -11.61 -9.70
C PHE A 49 -17.85 -11.28 -10.22
N PRO A 50 -17.99 -10.86 -11.49
CA PRO A 50 -19.30 -10.52 -12.04
C PRO A 50 -20.23 -11.73 -12.14
N SER A 51 -21.53 -11.52 -11.88
CA SER A 51 -22.55 -12.57 -11.96
C SER A 51 -23.10 -12.82 -13.37
N SER A 52 -22.82 -11.94 -14.33
CA SER A 52 -23.32 -12.05 -15.71
C SER A 52 -22.21 -12.37 -16.71
N ALA A 53 -22.48 -13.28 -17.65
CA ALA A 53 -21.52 -13.72 -18.67
C ALA A 53 -20.98 -12.57 -19.55
N ALA A 54 -21.79 -11.53 -19.76
CA ALA A 54 -21.36 -10.33 -20.50
C ALA A 54 -20.27 -9.54 -19.76
N GLN A 55 -20.31 -9.52 -18.42
CA GLN A 55 -19.35 -8.80 -17.58
C GLN A 55 -18.12 -9.64 -17.23
N THR A 56 -18.22 -10.98 -17.27
CA THR A 56 -17.07 -11.88 -17.01
C THR A 56 -15.97 -11.78 -18.06
N GLY A 57 -16.27 -11.28 -19.26
CA GLY A 57 -15.29 -11.06 -20.32
C GLY A 57 -14.45 -9.77 -20.15
N GLY A 58 -14.84 -8.89 -19.22
CA GLY A 58 -14.15 -7.63 -18.94
C GLY A 58 -13.18 -7.71 -17.76
N ALA A 59 -12.58 -6.58 -17.42
CA ALA A 59 -11.78 -6.43 -16.20
C ALA A 59 -12.68 -6.38 -14.95
N TRP A 60 -12.22 -6.99 -13.87
CA TRP A 60 -12.91 -7.03 -12.58
C TRP A 60 -11.89 -7.18 -11.44
N PRO A 61 -12.24 -6.77 -10.21
CA PRO A 61 -11.29 -6.76 -9.12
C PRO A 61 -11.12 -8.17 -8.54
N SER A 62 -9.87 -8.58 -8.42
CA SER A 62 -9.44 -9.84 -7.83
C SER A 62 -8.13 -9.61 -7.09
N ARG A 63 -7.76 -10.49 -6.18
CA ARG A 63 -6.44 -10.46 -5.52
C ARG A 63 -5.28 -10.31 -6.53
N ARG A 64 -5.39 -10.99 -7.68
CA ARG A 64 -4.40 -10.93 -8.77
C ARG A 64 -4.37 -9.56 -9.43
N THR A 65 -5.52 -9.00 -9.79
CA THR A 65 -5.57 -7.70 -10.51
C THR A 65 -5.23 -6.54 -9.60
N TRP A 66 -5.53 -6.61 -8.29
CA TRP A 66 -5.01 -5.66 -7.30
C TRP A 66 -3.48 -5.70 -7.18
N ALA A 67 -2.89 -6.91 -7.13
CA ALA A 67 -1.44 -7.05 -7.12
C ALA A 67 -0.78 -6.50 -8.41
N MET A 68 -1.40 -6.72 -9.57
CA MET A 68 -0.95 -6.13 -10.84
C MET A 68 -1.07 -4.61 -10.82
N LEU A 69 -2.18 -4.06 -10.32
CA LEU A 69 -2.38 -2.61 -10.24
C LEU A 69 -1.34 -1.96 -9.32
N ALA A 70 -1.04 -2.60 -8.19
CA ALA A 70 0.02 -2.17 -7.27
C ALA A 70 1.42 -2.20 -7.90
N ALA A 71 1.64 -3.04 -8.92
CA ALA A 71 2.90 -3.10 -9.66
C ALA A 71 2.97 -2.06 -10.78
N VAL A 72 1.85 -1.68 -11.40
CA VAL A 72 1.81 -0.75 -12.54
C VAL A 72 1.75 0.72 -12.11
N LEU A 73 0.84 1.07 -11.20
CA LEU A 73 0.60 2.46 -10.80
C LEU A 73 1.86 3.24 -10.35
N PRO A 74 2.85 2.65 -9.65
CA PRO A 74 4.04 3.40 -9.20
C PRO A 74 4.92 3.92 -10.35
N HIS A 75 4.74 3.41 -11.57
CA HIS A 75 5.47 3.81 -12.77
C HIS A 75 4.75 4.88 -13.60
N LEU A 76 3.51 5.21 -13.25
CA LEU A 76 2.74 6.23 -13.94
C LEU A 76 3.01 7.60 -13.31
N ARG A 77 3.03 8.63 -14.15
CA ARG A 77 3.08 10.01 -13.66
C ARG A 77 1.76 10.35 -12.98
N ASP A 78 1.85 11.08 -11.87
CA ASP A 78 0.66 11.47 -11.10
C ASP A 78 -0.27 12.42 -11.87
N ASP A 79 0.25 13.11 -12.91
CA ASP A 79 -0.52 14.01 -13.79
C ASP A 79 -1.06 13.33 -15.06
N ASP A 80 -0.70 12.08 -15.34
CA ASP A 80 -1.18 11.33 -16.52
C ASP A 80 -2.48 10.56 -16.19
N ASN A 81 -3.57 11.31 -16.04
CA ASN A 81 -4.90 10.76 -15.73
C ASN A 81 -5.36 9.72 -16.77
N ALA A 82 -4.94 9.85 -18.04
CA ALA A 82 -5.32 8.90 -19.08
C ALA A 82 -4.65 7.54 -18.84
N ALA A 83 -3.35 7.53 -18.52
CA ALA A 83 -2.63 6.30 -18.18
C ALA A 83 -3.15 5.68 -16.87
N ILE A 84 -3.42 6.50 -15.85
CA ILE A 84 -3.98 6.05 -14.57
C ILE A 84 -5.35 5.40 -14.79
N ASN A 85 -6.26 6.07 -15.50
CA ASN A 85 -7.59 5.54 -15.78
C ASN A 85 -7.53 4.24 -16.60
N ALA A 86 -6.65 4.19 -17.61
CA ALA A 86 -6.47 2.98 -18.42
C ALA A 86 -5.98 1.80 -17.57
N ALA A 87 -4.99 2.00 -16.70
CA ALA A 87 -4.49 0.95 -15.82
C ALA A 87 -5.53 0.51 -14.77
N VAL A 88 -6.22 1.46 -14.14
CA VAL A 88 -7.25 1.16 -13.14
C VAL A 88 -8.43 0.43 -13.78
N PHE A 89 -9.06 1.00 -14.80
CA PHE A 89 -10.23 0.38 -15.41
C PHE A 89 -9.90 -0.93 -16.14
N GLY A 90 -8.71 -1.01 -16.75
CA GLY A 90 -8.24 -2.22 -17.43
C GLY A 90 -7.86 -3.38 -16.50
N LEU A 91 -7.56 -3.12 -15.22
CA LEU A 91 -7.19 -4.16 -14.26
C LEU A 91 -8.34 -4.52 -13.33
N ILE A 92 -9.05 -3.54 -12.78
CA ILE A 92 -10.07 -3.77 -11.75
C ILE A 92 -11.50 -3.43 -12.22
N GLY A 93 -11.68 -3.04 -13.49
CA GLY A 93 -12.98 -2.67 -14.04
C GLY A 93 -13.38 -1.22 -13.74
N GLU A 94 -14.32 -0.70 -14.53
CA GLU A 94 -14.75 0.71 -14.43
C GLU A 94 -15.50 1.01 -13.13
N GLY A 95 -16.42 0.14 -12.70
CA GLY A 95 -17.21 0.35 -11.49
C GLY A 95 -16.35 0.54 -10.23
N THR A 96 -15.56 -0.48 -9.88
CA THR A 96 -14.61 -0.41 -8.76
C THR A 96 -13.52 0.64 -9.00
N GLY A 97 -13.11 0.83 -10.26
CA GLY A 97 -12.09 1.79 -10.62
C GLY A 97 -12.46 3.24 -10.33
N VAL A 98 -13.70 3.64 -10.63
CA VAL A 98 -14.20 5.00 -10.34
C VAL A 98 -14.19 5.26 -8.83
N GLU A 99 -14.74 4.34 -8.04
CA GLU A 99 -14.78 4.45 -6.59
C GLU A 99 -13.38 4.46 -5.96
N PHE A 100 -12.45 3.64 -6.46
CA PHE A 100 -11.06 3.62 -6.00
C PHE A 100 -10.37 4.96 -6.27
N LEU A 101 -10.54 5.54 -7.46
CA LEU A 101 -9.94 6.82 -7.83
C LEU A 101 -10.53 7.99 -7.04
N GLU A 102 -11.84 7.97 -6.79
CA GLU A 102 -12.50 8.94 -5.93
C GLU A 102 -12.00 8.83 -4.48
N TRP A 103 -11.93 7.60 -3.93
CA TRP A 103 -11.38 7.37 -2.60
C TRP A 103 -9.94 7.84 -2.51
N ARG A 104 -9.08 7.52 -3.49
CA ARG A 104 -7.66 7.90 -3.48
C ARG A 104 -7.49 9.42 -3.46
N ARG A 105 -8.32 10.13 -4.23
CA ARG A 105 -8.32 11.60 -4.26
C ARG A 105 -8.75 12.21 -2.93
N ASN A 106 -9.79 11.65 -2.32
CA ASN A 106 -10.34 12.14 -1.05
C ASN A 106 -9.51 11.72 0.16
N ALA A 107 -8.78 10.61 0.08
CA ALA A 107 -7.93 10.10 1.13
C ALA A 107 -6.66 10.94 1.31
N ASP A 108 -6.18 11.56 0.21
CA ASP A 108 -5.04 12.50 0.19
C ASP A 108 -3.88 12.04 1.10
N LEU A 109 -3.48 10.77 0.91
CA LEU A 109 -2.58 10.11 1.85
C LEU A 109 -1.21 10.80 1.87
N PRO A 110 -0.64 11.11 3.04
CA PRO A 110 0.68 11.69 3.16
C PRO A 110 1.78 10.74 2.68
N ASP A 111 2.93 11.32 2.28
CA ASP A 111 4.14 10.56 1.99
C ASP A 111 4.57 9.76 3.24
N PRO A 112 4.76 8.42 3.15
CA PRO A 112 5.25 7.61 4.25
C PRO A 112 6.53 8.15 4.91
N VAL A 113 7.44 8.75 4.15
CA VAL A 113 8.68 9.32 4.69
C VAL A 113 8.42 10.59 5.48
N ALA A 114 7.54 11.48 5.00
CA ALA A 114 7.14 12.66 5.77
C ALA A 114 6.49 12.27 7.11
N VAL A 115 5.69 11.19 7.10
CA VAL A 115 5.08 10.62 8.31
C VAL A 115 6.13 10.03 9.25
N ILE A 116 7.16 9.36 8.74
CA ILE A 116 8.25 8.82 9.55
C ILE A 116 9.11 9.93 10.16
N GLU A 117 9.38 10.99 9.42
CA GLU A 117 10.20 12.13 9.87
C GLU A 117 9.46 13.00 10.88
N ASN A 118 8.14 13.12 10.75
CA ASN A 118 7.30 13.93 11.65
C ASN A 118 6.08 13.14 12.16
N PRO A 119 6.28 12.09 12.98
CA PRO A 119 5.22 11.17 13.36
C PRO A 119 4.03 11.81 14.05
N GLU A 120 4.23 12.91 14.77
CA GLU A 120 3.17 13.55 15.55
C GLU A 120 2.37 14.59 14.75
N THR A 121 2.89 15.08 13.63
CA THR A 121 2.35 16.28 12.94
C THR A 121 2.10 16.12 11.45
N ALA A 122 2.72 15.14 10.78
CA ALA A 122 2.50 14.91 9.35
C ALA A 122 1.12 14.33 9.00
N PHE A 123 0.38 13.82 9.99
CA PHE A 123 -0.94 13.25 9.82
C PHE A 123 -1.76 13.37 11.10
N ASP A 124 -3.06 13.61 10.98
CA ASP A 124 -4.00 13.61 12.11
C ASP A 124 -4.41 12.18 12.47
N TRP A 125 -3.84 11.64 13.54
CA TRP A 125 -4.14 10.29 14.02
C TRP A 125 -5.55 10.11 14.58
N GLN A 126 -6.31 11.19 14.80
CA GLN A 126 -7.72 11.15 15.19
C GLN A 126 -8.66 11.13 13.97
N SER A 127 -8.10 11.16 12.76
CA SER A 127 -8.85 10.98 11.53
C SER A 127 -9.51 9.61 11.44
N ARG A 128 -10.37 9.44 10.43
CA ARG A 128 -11.12 8.20 10.21
C ARG A 128 -10.20 6.95 10.24
N PRO A 129 -10.64 5.84 10.87
CA PRO A 129 -9.82 4.64 11.02
C PRO A 129 -9.27 4.05 9.71
N ASP A 130 -9.99 4.19 8.59
CA ASP A 130 -9.53 3.71 7.28
C ASP A 130 -8.34 4.52 6.73
N LEU A 131 -8.28 5.83 7.03
CA LEU A 131 -7.15 6.70 6.68
C LEU A 131 -5.94 6.40 7.57
N VAL A 132 -6.16 6.26 8.88
CA VAL A 132 -5.10 5.84 9.83
C VAL A 132 -4.50 4.50 9.39
N TRP A 133 -5.35 3.54 9.02
CA TRP A 133 -4.92 2.23 8.51
C TRP A 133 -4.09 2.36 7.24
N ALA A 134 -4.55 3.15 6.28
CA ALA A 134 -3.85 3.38 5.01
C ALA A 134 -2.46 3.99 5.26
N VAL A 135 -2.37 5.03 6.09
CA VAL A 135 -1.09 5.68 6.44
C VAL A 135 -0.11 4.70 7.08
N LEU A 136 -0.54 3.96 8.12
CA LEU A 136 0.34 2.99 8.78
C LEU A 136 0.73 1.81 7.87
N SER A 137 -0.16 1.41 6.96
CA SER A 137 0.14 0.42 5.93
C SER A 137 1.20 0.94 4.94
N GLY A 138 1.16 2.22 4.59
CA GLY A 138 2.17 2.89 3.77
C GLY A 138 3.54 2.95 4.44
N VAL A 139 3.59 3.36 5.70
CA VAL A 139 4.81 3.34 6.53
C VAL A 139 5.42 1.93 6.58
N THR A 140 4.57 0.91 6.79
CA THR A 140 5.01 -0.49 6.84
C THR A 140 5.51 -0.97 5.47
N ALA A 141 4.81 -0.65 4.39
CA ALA A 141 5.19 -1.01 3.03
C ALA A 141 6.52 -0.37 2.61
N TRP A 142 6.74 0.90 3.00
CA TRP A 142 8.01 1.60 2.77
C TRP A 142 9.16 0.91 3.48
N ALA A 143 9.00 0.58 4.77
CA ALA A 143 10.03 -0.09 5.55
C ALA A 143 10.37 -1.48 4.99
N ALA A 144 9.33 -2.25 4.62
CA ALA A 144 9.49 -3.56 4.00
C ALA A 144 10.19 -3.48 2.63
N GLY A 145 9.86 -2.46 1.83
CA GLY A 145 10.50 -2.22 0.53
C GLY A 145 11.98 -1.85 0.66
N ARG A 146 12.32 -0.98 1.62
CA ARG A 146 13.71 -0.60 1.93
C ARG A 146 14.53 -1.78 2.47
N GLY A 147 13.92 -2.65 3.28
CA GLY A 147 14.55 -3.86 3.81
C GLY A 147 15.77 -3.62 4.73
N THR A 148 16.01 -2.38 5.15
CA THR A 148 17.16 -1.99 5.99
C THR A 148 16.77 -1.96 7.46
N VAL A 149 17.75 -2.12 8.35
CA VAL A 149 17.52 -2.06 9.80
C VAL A 149 17.05 -0.66 10.20
N GLU A 150 17.61 0.36 9.57
CA GLU A 150 17.31 1.77 9.79
C GLU A 150 15.86 2.08 9.42
N ALA A 151 15.42 1.71 8.22
CA ALA A 151 14.04 1.93 7.77
C ALA A 151 13.04 1.20 8.67
N TRP A 152 13.32 -0.05 9.01
CA TRP A 152 12.47 -0.84 9.91
C TRP A 152 12.36 -0.22 11.30
N ARG A 153 13.45 0.32 11.85
CA ARG A 153 13.45 0.99 13.15
C ARG A 153 12.65 2.29 13.12
N SER A 154 12.86 3.13 12.11
CA SER A 154 12.18 4.43 12.00
C SER A 154 10.67 4.30 11.80
N ALA A 155 10.22 3.23 11.14
CA ALA A 155 8.79 2.96 10.92
C ALA A 155 7.99 2.73 12.22
N TRP A 156 8.63 2.43 13.35
CA TRP A 156 7.92 2.31 14.63
C TRP A 156 7.39 3.64 15.16
N GLY A 157 8.00 4.78 14.78
CA GLY A 157 7.59 6.11 15.25
C GLY A 157 6.10 6.42 14.97
N PRO A 158 5.67 6.37 13.70
CA PRO A 158 4.25 6.60 13.34
C PRO A 158 3.28 5.64 14.01
N LEU A 159 3.64 4.37 14.18
CA LEU A 159 2.80 3.38 14.85
C LEU A 159 2.59 3.75 16.33
N ILE A 160 3.63 4.23 17.00
CA ILE A 160 3.56 4.71 18.39
C ILE A 160 2.69 5.97 18.47
N ALA A 161 2.94 6.96 17.60
CA ALA A 161 2.18 8.20 17.57
C ALA A 161 0.68 7.95 17.38
N ALA A 162 0.32 7.06 16.45
CA ALA A 162 -1.07 6.64 16.23
C ALA A 162 -1.70 5.99 17.48
N ALA A 163 -0.95 5.12 18.17
CA ALA A 163 -1.44 4.47 19.39
C ALA A 163 -1.66 5.48 20.53
N GLU A 164 -0.72 6.40 20.73
CA GLU A 164 -0.78 7.44 21.77
C GLU A 164 -1.89 8.47 21.51
N ALA A 165 -2.23 8.71 20.24
CA ALA A 165 -3.29 9.62 19.83
C ALA A 165 -4.71 9.00 19.80
N GLY A 166 -4.85 7.72 20.15
CA GLY A 166 -6.16 7.07 20.32
C GLY A 166 -6.53 6.02 19.26
N ALA A 167 -5.59 5.56 18.44
CA ALA A 167 -5.81 4.48 17.46
C ALA A 167 -5.00 3.18 17.74
N PRO A 168 -5.03 2.62 18.97
CA PRO A 168 -4.17 1.49 19.36
C PRO A 168 -4.46 0.19 18.58
N ASP A 169 -5.72 -0.05 18.18
CA ASP A 169 -6.09 -1.27 17.44
C ASP A 169 -5.49 -1.27 16.02
N VAL A 170 -5.58 -0.12 15.34
CA VAL A 170 -5.03 0.08 14.00
C VAL A 170 -3.50 0.03 14.04
N ALA A 171 -2.90 0.71 15.02
CA ALA A 171 -1.47 0.67 15.27
C ALA A 171 -0.97 -0.76 15.52
N GLY A 172 -1.74 -1.56 16.25
CA GLY A 172 -1.38 -2.93 16.55
C GLY A 172 -1.39 -3.89 15.37
N ALA A 173 -2.36 -3.74 14.48
CA ALA A 173 -2.40 -4.51 13.24
C ALA A 173 -1.22 -4.14 12.31
N ALA A 174 -0.89 -2.85 12.21
CA ALA A 174 0.30 -2.38 11.49
C ALA A 174 1.59 -2.91 12.14
N ALA A 175 1.69 -2.89 13.47
CA ALA A 175 2.82 -3.42 14.23
C ALA A 175 3.08 -4.90 13.92
N ARG A 176 2.02 -5.72 13.81
CA ARG A 176 2.13 -7.12 13.41
C ARG A 176 2.67 -7.29 11.99
N THR A 177 2.30 -6.41 11.08
CA THR A 177 2.79 -6.45 9.69
C THR A 177 4.24 -5.99 9.60
N LEU A 178 4.60 -4.90 10.26
CA LEU A 178 5.98 -4.40 10.35
C LEU A 178 6.89 -5.42 11.03
N ALA A 179 6.38 -6.11 12.05
CA ALA A 179 7.06 -7.19 12.73
C ALA A 179 7.50 -8.33 11.78
N LYS A 180 6.61 -8.74 10.88
CA LYS A 180 6.90 -9.78 9.87
C LYS A 180 7.93 -9.33 8.83
N ALA A 181 8.05 -8.01 8.60
CA ALA A 181 9.02 -7.42 7.68
C ALA A 181 10.40 -7.18 8.32
N ARG A 182 10.66 -7.72 9.52
CA ARG A 182 11.91 -7.52 10.27
C ARG A 182 13.13 -8.06 9.50
N PRO A 183 14.16 -7.23 9.23
CA PRO A 183 15.43 -7.71 8.71
C PRO A 183 16.15 -8.62 9.73
N ALA A 184 16.84 -9.66 9.26
CA ALA A 184 17.42 -10.72 10.12
C ALA A 184 18.30 -10.21 11.28
N LYS A 185 19.00 -9.08 11.10
CA LYS A 185 19.91 -8.49 12.10
C LYS A 185 19.27 -7.38 12.95
N ALA A 186 18.00 -7.03 12.70
CA ALA A 186 17.36 -5.95 13.41
C ALA A 186 17.04 -6.37 14.85
N VAL A 187 17.44 -5.55 15.83
CA VAL A 187 17.02 -5.69 17.24
C VAL A 187 15.75 -4.86 17.45
N VAL A 188 14.75 -5.45 18.10
CA VAL A 188 13.48 -4.78 18.42
C VAL A 188 13.75 -3.53 19.27
N PRO A 189 13.33 -2.32 18.83
CA PRO A 189 13.57 -1.10 19.58
C PRO A 189 12.90 -1.14 20.95
N ALA A 190 13.49 -0.49 21.95
CA ALA A 190 12.87 -0.37 23.27
C ALA A 190 11.49 0.30 23.18
N ALA A 191 11.32 1.27 22.27
CA ALA A 191 10.05 1.94 22.00
C ALA A 191 8.96 0.96 21.50
N ALA A 192 9.33 -0.09 20.76
CA ALA A 192 8.40 -1.11 20.29
C ALA A 192 7.90 -2.03 21.42
N LYS A 193 8.61 -2.12 22.57
CA LYS A 193 8.17 -2.92 23.73
C LYS A 193 6.81 -2.48 24.29
N ARG A 194 6.34 -1.26 23.97
CA ARG A 194 4.97 -0.81 24.30
C ARG A 194 3.90 -1.64 23.59
N PHE A 195 4.22 -2.21 22.44
CA PHE A 195 3.41 -3.18 21.72
C PHE A 195 3.70 -4.63 22.13
N SER A 196 4.21 -4.88 23.34
CA SER A 196 4.62 -6.24 23.78
C SER A 196 3.59 -7.33 23.48
N PRO A 197 2.27 -7.16 23.73
CA PRO A 197 1.28 -8.18 23.36
C PRO A 197 1.28 -8.52 21.87
N MET A 198 1.44 -7.52 20.99
CA MET A 198 1.45 -7.70 19.54
C MET A 198 2.79 -8.24 19.05
N LEU A 199 3.90 -7.85 19.69
CA LEU A 199 5.22 -8.39 19.40
C LEU A 199 5.32 -9.87 19.78
N VAL A 200 4.73 -10.28 20.92
CA VAL A 200 4.63 -11.69 21.33
C VAL A 200 3.75 -12.47 20.35
N ALA A 201 2.56 -11.95 20.01
CA ALA A 201 1.68 -12.56 19.01
C ALA A 201 2.32 -12.67 17.60
N ALA A 202 3.29 -11.81 17.29
CA ALA A 202 4.07 -11.87 16.05
C ALA A 202 5.34 -12.74 16.16
N GLY A 203 5.59 -13.36 17.32
CA GLY A 203 6.77 -14.22 17.58
C GLY A 203 8.10 -13.46 17.69
N LEU A 204 8.07 -12.15 17.96
CA LEU A 204 9.25 -11.28 17.95
C LEU A 204 9.95 -11.14 19.30
N VAL A 205 9.27 -11.46 20.39
CA VAL A 205 9.79 -11.53 21.76
C VAL A 205 9.24 -12.81 22.38
N GLY A 206 10.03 -13.46 23.23
CA GLY A 206 9.52 -14.57 24.05
C GLY A 206 8.38 -14.09 24.94
N GLU A 207 7.44 -14.98 25.28
CA GLU A 207 6.47 -14.69 26.34
C GLU A 207 7.23 -14.22 27.57
N ALA A 208 6.92 -13.00 28.04
CA ALA A 208 7.44 -12.58 29.33
C ALA A 208 6.83 -13.54 30.37
N ALA A 209 7.69 -14.34 30.99
CA ALA A 209 7.36 -15.19 32.13
C ALA A 209 6.87 -14.34 33.32
#